data_AF-A0A812IUC8-F1
#
_entry.id   AF-A0A812IUC8-F1
#
_cell.length_a   1.000
_cell.length_b   1.000
_cell.length_c   1.000
_cell.angle_alpha   90.00
_cell.angle_beta   90.00
_cell.angle_gamma   90.00
#
_symmetry.space_group_name_H-M   'P 1'
#
loop_
_entity.id
_entity.type
_entity.pdbx_description
1 polymer ?
#
loop_
_entity_poly.entity_id
_entity_poly.type
_entity_poly.pdbx_seq_one_letter_code
_entity_poly.pdbx_strand_id
1 'polypeptide(L)'
;EQEQISQSLSQFDVSALQCFSDFDKRFIHSAVMQWYGSLEDFNMFVRGPLKDEILQTMLVSRVPLHYIILSITPVTGIQLDLLAALLAAGLPFEAWGKWLFGQLLALNMLV
;
A
#
# COMPACT_ATOMS: atom_id res chain seq x y z
N GLU A 1 -3.89 2.59 8.08
CA GLU A 1 -4.89 2.10 7.11
C GLU A 1 -5.33 0.65 7.38
N GLN A 2 -4.44 -0.34 7.34
CA GLN A 2 -4.81 -1.75 7.58
C GLN A 2 -5.53 -1.98 8.94
N GLU A 3 -5.04 -1.38 10.03
CA GLU A 3 -5.67 -1.48 11.35
C GLU A 3 -7.05 -0.81 11.41
N GLN A 4 -7.21 0.34 10.76
CA GLN A 4 -8.50 1.06 10.70
C GLN A 4 -9.56 0.25 9.94
N ILE A 5 -9.17 -0.43 8.86
CA ILE A 5 -10.06 -1.29 8.08
C ILE A 5 -10.42 -2.54 8.87
N SER A 6 -9.44 -3.17 9.54
CA SER A 6 -9.68 -4.31 10.42
C SER A 6 -10.69 -3.96 11.53
N GLN A 7 -10.50 -2.81 12.18
CA GLN A 7 -11.42 -2.31 13.22
C GLN A 7 -12.81 -2.03 12.65
N SER A 8 -12.90 -1.32 11.52
CA SER A 8 -14.19 -0.99 10.90
C SER A 8 -14.98 -2.22 10.51
N LEU A 9 -14.33 -3.24 9.94
CA LEU A 9 -14.97 -4.49 9.56
C LEU A 9 -15.35 -5.34 10.78
N SER A 10 -14.55 -5.35 11.84
CA SER A 10 -14.88 -6.08 13.07
C SER A 10 -16.10 -5.54 13.81
N GLN A 11 -16.38 -4.24 13.68
CA GLN A 11 -17.52 -3.56 14.29
C GLN A 11 -18.70 -3.38 13.31
N PHE A 12 -18.58 -3.89 12.09
CA PHE A 12 -19.59 -3.73 11.05
C PHE A 12 -20.96 -4.25 11.53
N ASP A 13 -22.02 -3.46 11.39
CA ASP A 13 -23.39 -3.90 11.64
C ASP A 13 -24.35 -3.28 10.62
N VAL A 14 -24.93 -4.14 9.80
CA VAL A 14 -25.93 -3.77 8.78
C VAL A 14 -27.19 -3.16 9.40
N SER A 15 -27.50 -3.46 10.67
CA SER A 15 -28.67 -2.94 11.36
C SER A 15 -28.51 -1.48 11.76
N ALA A 16 -27.27 -1.08 12.07
CA ALA A 16 -26.87 0.26 12.46
C ALA A 16 -26.65 1.21 11.25
N LEU A 17 -26.85 0.72 10.01
CA LEU A 17 -26.70 1.53 8.80
C LEU A 17 -27.60 2.77 8.84
N GLN A 18 -26.96 3.90 8.56
CA GLN A 18 -27.61 5.17 8.29
C GLN A 18 -27.88 5.26 6.79
N CYS A 19 -29.16 5.20 6.42
CA CYS A 19 -29.60 5.33 5.03
C CYS A 19 -30.26 6.70 4.83
N PHE A 20 -30.20 7.23 3.61
CA PHE A 20 -30.87 8.49 3.27
C PHE A 20 -32.40 8.39 3.43
N SER A 21 -32.96 7.21 3.17
CA SER A 21 -34.38 6.91 3.39
C SER A 21 -34.61 5.55 4.04
N ASP A 22 -35.76 5.40 4.70
CA ASP A 22 -36.22 4.11 5.23
C ASP A 22 -36.49 3.09 4.12
N PHE A 23 -36.82 3.56 2.91
CA PHE A 23 -36.98 2.69 1.76
C PHE A 23 -35.66 2.00 1.41
N ASP A 24 -34.55 2.75 1.34
CA ASP A 24 -33.23 2.20 1.06
C ASP A 24 -32.81 1.19 2.13
N LYS A 25 -33.07 1.50 3.40
CA LYS A 25 -32.78 0.59 4.51
C LYS A 25 -33.53 -0.73 4.36
N ARG A 26 -34.84 -0.67 4.10
CA ARG A 26 -35.66 -1.88 3.88
C ARG A 26 -35.19 -2.65 2.66
N PHE A 27 -34.88 -1.96 1.56
CA PHE A 27 -34.40 -2.58 0.34
C PHE A 27 -33.10 -3.36 0.56
N ILE A 28 -32.10 -2.75 1.21
CA ILE A 28 -30.84 -3.40 1.56
C ILE A 28 -31.08 -4.58 2.49
N HIS A 29 -31.86 -4.40 3.56
CA HIS A 29 -32.16 -5.47 4.51
C HIS A 29 -32.85 -6.65 3.82
N SER A 30 -33.82 -6.39 2.94
CA SER A 30 -34.48 -7.45 2.17
C SER A 30 -33.51 -8.20 1.24
N ALA A 31 -32.61 -7.50 0.55
CA ALA A 31 -31.60 -8.14 -0.29
C ALA A 31 -30.62 -9.00 0.53
N VAL A 32 -30.17 -8.48 1.68
CA VAL A 32 -29.29 -9.22 2.61
C VAL A 32 -29.98 -10.48 3.12
N MET A 33 -31.23 -10.36 3.58
CA MET A 33 -32.03 -11.52 4.03
C MET A 33 -32.21 -12.55 2.90
N GLN A 34 -32.39 -12.11 1.66
CA GLN A 34 -32.54 -13.01 0.51
C GLN A 34 -31.25 -13.76 0.17
N TRP A 35 -30.08 -13.13 0.28
CA TRP A 35 -28.79 -13.73 -0.08
C TRP A 35 -28.13 -14.52 1.04
N TYR A 36 -28.25 -14.04 2.29
CA TYR A 36 -27.53 -14.58 3.44
C TYR A 36 -28.45 -15.27 4.46
N GLY A 37 -29.78 -15.21 4.27
CA GLY A 37 -30.76 -15.81 5.18
C GLY A 37 -31.11 -14.94 6.38
N SER A 38 -30.12 -14.25 6.96
CA SER A 38 -30.35 -13.26 8.01
C SER A 38 -29.38 -12.07 7.96
N LEU A 39 -29.76 -10.96 8.60
CA LEU A 39 -28.87 -9.82 8.81
C LEU A 39 -27.65 -10.21 9.66
N GLU A 40 -27.82 -11.13 10.61
CA GLU A 40 -26.73 -11.56 11.48
C GLU A 40 -25.74 -12.47 10.75
N ASP A 41 -26.21 -13.37 9.89
CA ASP A 41 -25.35 -14.21 9.05
C ASP A 41 -24.50 -13.35 8.12
N PHE A 42 -25.07 -12.27 7.58
CA PHE A 42 -24.34 -11.28 6.81
C PHE A 42 -23.32 -10.51 7.65
N ASN A 43 -23.69 -10.04 8.85
CA ASN A 43 -22.76 -9.40 9.76
C ASN A 43 -21.57 -10.33 10.11
N MET A 44 -21.85 -11.60 10.37
CA MET A 44 -20.83 -12.61 10.68
C MET A 44 -19.91 -12.86 9.47
N PHE A 45 -20.48 -12.95 8.27
CA PHE A 45 -19.73 -13.06 7.03
C PHE A 45 -18.79 -11.85 6.82
N VAL A 46 -19.27 -10.63 7.06
CA VAL A 46 -18.47 -9.41 6.90
C VAL A 46 -17.34 -9.32 7.95
N ARG A 47 -17.66 -9.58 9.22
CA ARG A 47 -16.71 -9.50 10.35
C ARG A 47 -15.64 -10.60 10.32
N GLY A 48 -15.93 -11.73 9.69
CA GLY A 48 -15.04 -12.89 9.56
C GLY A 48 -14.51 -13.04 8.14
N PRO A 49 -15.11 -13.92 7.30
CA PRO A 49 -14.61 -14.27 5.97
C PRO A 49 -14.17 -13.10 5.10
N LEU A 50 -15.03 -12.07 4.95
CA LEU A 50 -14.71 -10.93 4.08
C LEU A 50 -13.56 -10.08 4.64
N LYS A 51 -13.54 -9.87 5.96
CA LYS A 51 -12.44 -9.16 6.63
C LYS A 51 -11.12 -9.88 6.39
N ASP A 52 -11.08 -11.19 6.55
CA ASP A 52 -9.87 -11.97 6.40
C ASP A 52 -9.38 -11.92 4.94
N GLU A 53 -10.28 -12.00 3.95
CA GLU A 53 -9.96 -11.87 2.53
C GLU A 53 -9.39 -10.49 2.18
N ILE A 54 -10.00 -9.41 2.68
CA ILE A 54 -9.52 -8.03 2.45
C ILE A 54 -8.13 -7.85 3.08
N LEU A 55 -7.93 -8.29 4.33
CA LEU A 55 -6.65 -8.15 5.02
C LEU A 55 -5.55 -8.97 4.33
N GLN A 56 -5.86 -10.17 3.85
CA GLN A 56 -4.93 -10.97 3.05
C GLN A 56 -4.57 -10.27 1.73
N THR A 57 -5.56 -9.73 1.02
CA THR A 57 -5.34 -9.02 -0.25
C THR A 57 -4.48 -7.78 -0.07
N MET A 58 -4.65 -7.05 1.03
CA MET A 58 -3.81 -5.90 1.37
C MET A 58 -2.35 -6.30 1.61
N LEU A 59 -2.11 -7.45 2.25
CA LEU A 59 -0.76 -7.99 2.43
C LEU A 59 -0.11 -8.44 1.10
N VAL A 60 -0.93 -8.87 0.13
CA VAL A 60 -0.48 -9.33 -1.20
C VAL A 60 -0.23 -8.18 -2.17
N SER A 61 -0.70 -6.95 -1.89
CA SER A 61 -0.45 -5.77 -2.73
C SER A 61 1.02 -5.28 -2.76
N ARG A 62 1.97 -6.11 -2.34
CA ARG A 62 3.40 -5.81 -2.48
C ARG A 62 3.77 -5.81 -3.95
N VAL A 63 4.27 -4.66 -4.42
CA VAL A 63 4.83 -4.50 -5.76
C VAL A 63 5.88 -5.60 -5.98
N PRO A 64 5.75 -6.42 -7.03
CA PRO A 64 6.72 -7.47 -7.33
C PRO A 64 8.14 -6.90 -7.41
N LEU A 65 9.13 -7.62 -6.87
CA LEU A 65 10.52 -7.17 -6.79
C LEU A 65 11.11 -6.72 -8.13
N HIS A 66 10.71 -7.35 -9.24
CA HIS A 66 11.19 -6.96 -10.57
C HIS A 66 10.79 -5.54 -10.97
N TYR A 67 9.61 -5.06 -10.56
CA TYR A 67 9.20 -3.67 -10.81
C TYR A 67 9.98 -2.68 -9.94
N ILE A 68 10.33 -3.08 -8.71
CA ILE A 68 11.19 -2.29 -7.83
C ILE A 68 12.58 -2.16 -8.45
N ILE A 69 13.17 -3.28 -8.91
CA ILE A 69 14.46 -3.31 -9.60
C ILE A 69 14.42 -2.44 -10.87
N LEU A 70 13.37 -2.60 -11.69
CA LEU A 70 13.19 -1.81 -12.91
C LEU A 70 13.12 -0.31 -12.61
N SER A 71 12.45 0.07 -11.54
CA SER A 71 12.31 1.48 -11.12
C SER A 71 13.65 2.09 -10.66
N ILE A 72 14.53 1.28 -10.06
CA ILE A 72 15.83 1.73 -9.55
C ILE A 72 16.91 1.73 -10.65
N THR A 73 16.74 0.92 -11.70
CA THR A 73 17.68 0.76 -12.82
C THR A 73 18.14 2.07 -13.47
N PRO A 74 17.27 3.05 -13.80
CA PRO A 74 17.72 4.31 -14.41
C PRO A 74 18.59 5.14 -13.45
N VAL A 75 18.24 5.18 -12.16
CA VAL A 75 19.01 5.93 -11.15
C VAL A 75 20.39 5.30 -10.97
N THR A 76 20.47 3.98 -10.88
CA THR A 76 21.76 3.28 -10.77
C THR A 76 22.59 3.42 -12.03
N GLY A 77 21.96 3.38 -13.21
CA GLY A 77 22.63 3.61 -14.49
C GLY A 77 23.33 4.97 -14.54
N ILE A 78 22.65 6.05 -14.15
CA ILE A 78 23.22 7.40 -14.10
C ILE A 78 24.40 7.48 -13.11
N GLN A 79 24.28 6.85 -11.94
CA GLN A 79 25.35 6.87 -10.94
C GLN A 79 26.59 6.08 -11.40
N LEU A 80 26.39 4.94 -12.08
CA LEU A 80 27.47 4.15 -12.65
C LEU A 80 28.18 4.89 -13.80
N ASP A 81 27.43 5.58 -14.65
CA ASP A 81 28.00 6.39 -15.74
C ASP A 81 28.83 7.56 -15.19
N LEU A 82 28.32 8.26 -14.18
CA LEU A 82 29.05 9.34 -13.51
C LEU A 82 30.34 8.82 -12.84
N LEU A 83 30.27 7.67 -12.17
CA LEU A 83 31.43 7.01 -11.58
C LEU A 83 32.47 6.65 -12.65
N ALA A 84 32.03 6.08 -13.77
CA ALA A 84 32.91 5.74 -14.90
C ALA A 84 33.58 6.99 -15.48
N ALA A 85 32.84 8.09 -15.63
CA ALA A 85 33.38 9.37 -16.11
C ALA A 85 34.43 9.95 -15.16
N LEU A 86 34.19 9.91 -13.84
CA LEU A 86 35.15 10.38 -12.83
C LEU A 86 36.43 9.54 -12.79
N LEU A 87 36.29 8.23 -12.94
CA LEU A 87 37.43 7.32 -13.05
C LEU A 87 38.23 7.59 -14.33
N ALA A 88 37.55 7.75 -15.47
CA ALA A 88 38.19 8.06 -16.76
C ALA A 88 38.88 9.43 -16.75
N ALA A 89 38.34 10.40 -16.02
CA ALA A 89 38.94 11.72 -15.82
C ALA A 89 40.16 11.72 -14.87
N GLY A 90 40.48 10.59 -14.24
CA GLY A 90 41.62 10.48 -13.33
C GLY A 90 41.44 11.29 -12.04
N LEU A 91 40.23 11.25 -11.45
CA LEU A 91 39.91 12.06 -10.28
C LEU A 91 40.93 11.84 -9.13
N PRO A 92 41.58 12.90 -8.62
CA PRO A 92 42.56 12.78 -7.55
C PRO A 92 41.91 12.25 -6.26
N PHE A 93 42.67 11.50 -5.47
CA PHE A 93 42.18 10.83 -4.25
C PHE A 93 41.48 11.80 -3.26
N GLU A 94 41.96 13.02 -3.16
CA GLU A 94 41.40 14.08 -2.30
C GLU A 94 39.98 14.50 -2.71
N ALA A 95 39.63 14.38 -3.99
CA ALA A 95 38.32 14.76 -4.50
C ALA A 95 37.25 13.66 -4.30
N TRP A 96 37.66 12.41 -4.05
CA TRP A 96 36.73 11.31 -3.73
C TRP A 96 35.94 11.57 -2.44
N GLY A 97 36.61 12.11 -1.42
CA GLY A 97 35.95 12.45 -0.15
C GLY A 97 34.86 13.53 -0.34
N LYS A 98 35.13 14.53 -1.18
CA LYS A 98 34.16 15.59 -1.51
C LYS A 98 32.98 15.06 -2.32
N TRP A 99 33.25 14.19 -3.29
CA TRP A 99 32.22 13.54 -4.09
C TRP A 99 31.31 12.66 -3.22
N LEU A 100 31.90 11.82 -2.36
CA LEU A 100 31.15 10.95 -1.44
C LEU A 100 30.29 11.77 -0.47
N PHE A 101 30.83 12.86 0.08
CA PHE A 101 30.08 13.77 0.96
C PHE A 101 28.89 14.40 0.23
N GLY A 102 29.06 14.83 -1.02
CA GLY A 102 27.97 15.36 -1.84
C GLY A 102 26.84 14.35 -2.06
N GLN A 103 27.18 13.08 -2.32
CA GLN A 103 26.20 12.01 -2.48
C GLN A 103 25.42 11.72 -1.18
N LEU A 104 26.11 11.71 -0.03
CA LEU A 104 25.47 11.52 1.28
C LEU A 104 24.52 12.68 1.62
N LEU A 105 24.91 13.91 1.31
CA LEU A 105 24.08 15.10 1.53
C LEU A 105 22.85 15.10 0.61
N ALA A 106 23.01 14.70 -0.66
CA ALA A 106 21.91 14.54 -1.59
C ALA A 106 20.91 13.46 -1.14
N LEU A 107 21.40 12.33 -0.64
CA LEU A 107 20.55 11.26 -0.09
C LEU A 107 19.76 11.75 1.13
N ASN A 108 20.39 12.52 2.02
CA ASN A 108 19.74 13.07 3.21
C ASN A 108 18.70 14.16 2.90
N MET A 109 18.74 14.79 1.72
CA MET A 109 17.73 15.74 1.26
C MET A 109 16.52 15.06 0.61
N LEU A 110 16.66 13.79 0.20
CA LEU A 110 15.61 13.00 -0.47
C LEU A 110 14.74 12.18 0.50
N VAL A 111 15.20 11.97 1.73
CA VAL A 111 14.50 11.22 2.81
C VAL A 111 13.87 12.20 3.79
#